data_AF-A0A1H8H162-F1
#
_entry.id   AF-A0A1H8H162-F1
#
_cell.length_a   1.000
_cell.length_b   1.000
_cell.length_c   1.000
_cell.angle_alpha   90.00
_cell.angle_beta   90.00
_cell.angle_gamma   90.00
#
_symmetry.space_group_name_H-M   'P 1'
#
loop_
_entity.id
_entity.type
_entity.pdbx_description
1 polymer ?
#
loop_
_entity_poly.entity_id
_entity_poly.type
_entity_poly.pdbx_seq_one_letter_code
_entity_poly.pdbx_strand_id
1 'polypeptide(L)'
;MVPGGVSSQSRGRAAPPPGAIINTDQGSQFTSFAWIDRLKRIGTRISMDGTGRCIDNVFIERLWRSLKYECVYLRTWETESQARAGVGRWIIP
;
A
#
# COMPACT_ATOMS: atom_id res chain seq x y z
N MET A 1 18.91 -38.15 -2.60
CA MET A 1 18.98 -36.95 -3.46
C MET A 1 17.76 -36.10 -3.15
N VAL A 2 17.91 -35.07 -2.31
CA VAL A 2 16.81 -34.19 -1.89
C VAL A 2 16.87 -32.94 -2.78
N PRO A 3 15.83 -32.59 -3.55
CA PRO A 3 15.84 -31.34 -4.31
C PRO A 3 15.71 -30.16 -3.34
N GLY A 4 16.61 -29.20 -3.49
CA GLY A 4 16.77 -28.04 -2.61
C GLY A 4 15.49 -27.22 -2.44
N GLY A 5 15.17 -26.93 -1.18
CA GLY A 5 14.18 -25.93 -0.82
C GLY A 5 14.65 -24.56 -1.24
N VAL A 6 13.87 -23.90 -2.11
CA VAL A 6 14.03 -22.48 -2.40
C VAL A 6 13.65 -21.74 -1.11
N SER A 7 14.66 -21.18 -0.42
CA SER A 7 14.43 -20.28 0.69
C SER A 7 13.72 -19.02 0.17
N SER A 8 12.40 -18.98 0.32
CA SER A 8 11.62 -17.75 0.23
C SER A 8 12.16 -16.79 1.28
N GLN A 9 13.03 -15.87 0.86
CA GLN A 9 13.37 -14.72 1.68
C GLN A 9 12.12 -13.84 1.76
N SER A 10 11.29 -14.07 2.77
CA SER A 10 10.32 -13.08 3.20
C SER A 10 11.11 -11.84 3.62
N ARG A 11 11.24 -10.85 2.73
CA ARG A 11 11.78 -9.54 3.09
C ARG A 11 10.93 -9.01 4.23
N GLY A 12 11.46 -9.07 5.45
CA GLY A 12 10.85 -8.42 6.60
C GLY A 12 10.65 -6.95 6.26
N ARG A 13 9.44 -6.43 6.46
CA ARG A 13 9.17 -4.99 6.31
C ARG A 13 10.05 -4.26 7.31
N ALA A 14 11.10 -3.60 6.82
CA ALA A 14 11.89 -2.69 7.64
C ALA A 14 10.96 -1.61 8.22
N ALA A 15 11.18 -1.24 9.48
CA ALA A 15 10.51 -0.07 10.05
C ALA A 15 10.87 1.16 9.22
N PRO A 16 9.92 2.10 9.01
CA PRO A 16 10.22 3.34 8.31
C PRO A 16 11.37 4.08 9.02
N PRO A 17 12.24 4.77 8.26
CA PRO A 17 13.36 5.49 8.85
C PRO A 17 12.86 6.58 9.82
N PRO A 18 13.63 6.92 10.86
CA PRO A 18 13.30 8.03 11.75
C PRO A 18 13.06 9.32 10.95
N GLY A 19 11.94 10.00 11.21
CA GLY A 19 11.56 11.20 10.47
C GLY A 19 10.90 10.96 9.11
N ALA A 20 10.58 9.70 8.76
CA ALA A 20 9.74 9.39 7.60
C ALA A 20 8.44 10.20 7.63
N ILE A 21 8.01 10.63 6.45
CA ILE A 21 6.73 11.33 6.25
C ILE A 21 5.77 10.35 5.59
N ILE A 22 4.57 10.22 6.17
CA ILE A 22 3.46 9.53 5.53
C ILE A 22 2.44 10.57 5.08
N ASN A 23 2.12 10.52 3.78
CA ASN A 23 1.05 11.33 3.20
C ASN A 23 -0.24 10.50 3.23
N THR A 24 -1.32 11.09 3.74
CA THR A 24 -2.65 10.45 3.78
C THR A 24 -3.72 11.48 3.46
N ASP A 25 -4.86 11.03 2.93
CA ASP A 25 -6.06 11.85 2.86
C ASP A 25 -6.60 12.21 4.26
N GLN A 26 -7.59 13.09 4.31
CA GLN A 26 -8.25 13.53 5.55
C GLN A 26 -9.42 12.63 5.98
N GLY A 27 -9.53 11.43 5.43
CA GLY A 27 -10.57 10.48 5.75
C GLY A 27 -10.59 10.08 7.22
N SER A 28 -11.75 9.64 7.71
CA SER A 28 -11.98 9.27 9.10
C SER A 28 -11.02 8.19 9.62
N GLN A 29 -10.59 7.27 8.75
CA GLN A 29 -9.63 6.23 9.10
C GLN A 29 -8.25 6.81 9.44
N PHE A 30 -7.76 7.77 8.65
CA PHE A 30 -6.44 8.38 8.80
C PHE A 30 -6.43 9.56 9.77
N THR A 31 -7.59 10.05 10.17
CA THR A 31 -7.75 11.03 11.25
C THR A 31 -8.09 10.39 12.61
N SER A 32 -8.28 9.07 12.65
CA SER A 32 -8.59 8.34 13.88
C SER A 32 -7.45 8.40 14.91
N PHE A 33 -7.81 8.42 16.19
CA PHE A 33 -6.84 8.45 17.29
C PHE A 33 -5.86 7.27 17.21
N ALA A 34 -6.36 6.06 16.98
CA ALA A 34 -5.55 4.85 16.92
C ALA A 34 -4.48 4.92 15.82
N TRP A 35 -4.81 5.51 14.67
CA TRP A 35 -3.87 5.72 13.57
C TRP A 35 -2.78 6.72 13.92
N ILE A 36 -3.17 7.92 14.38
CA ILE A 36 -2.24 8.99 14.73
C ILE A 36 -1.29 8.55 15.86
N ASP A 37 -1.83 7.91 16.89
CA ASP A 37 -1.09 7.41 18.04
C ASP A 37 -0.07 6.32 17.64
N ARG A 38 -0.44 5.43 16.71
CA ARG A 38 0.50 4.45 16.15
C ARG A 38 1.67 5.10 15.43
N LEU A 39 1.42 6.13 14.61
CA LEU A 39 2.45 6.80 13.83
C LEU A 39 3.39 7.65 14.69
N LYS A 40 2.86 8.31 15.72
CA LYS A 40 3.66 9.00 16.73
C LYS A 40 4.64 8.06 17.44
N ARG A 41 4.20 6.87 17.85
CA ARG A 41 5.04 5.87 18.51
C ARG A 41 6.23 5.40 17.67
N ILE A 42 6.09 5.39 16.34
CA ILE A 42 7.16 5.00 15.42
C ILE A 42 7.95 6.19 14.87
N GLY A 43 7.73 7.41 15.40
CA GLY A 43 8.46 8.61 14.99
C GLY A 43 8.19 9.06 13.54
N THR A 44 7.05 8.67 12.97
CA THR A 44 6.64 9.05 11.61
C THR A 44 5.81 10.32 11.63
N ARG A 45 6.14 11.27 10.75
CA ARG A 45 5.39 12.52 10.58
C ARG A 45 4.21 12.29 9.65
N ILE A 46 3.04 12.78 10.05
CA ILE A 46 1.84 12.74 9.20
C ILE A 46 1.75 14.06 8.46
N SER A 47 1.64 13.99 7.14
CA SER A 47 1.20 15.10 6.32
C SER A 47 -0.17 14.75 5.77
N MET A 48 -1.19 15.48 6.20
CA MET A 48 -2.52 15.38 5.62
C MET A 48 -2.68 16.46 4.55
N ASP A 49 -3.29 16.09 3.44
CA ASP A 49 -3.29 16.94 2.25
C ASP A 49 -3.99 18.29 2.51
N GLY A 50 -3.29 19.37 2.15
CA GLY A 50 -3.78 20.75 2.05
C GLY A 50 -3.39 21.33 0.69
N THR A 51 -4.02 22.45 0.31
CA THR A 51 -3.91 23.08 -1.02
C THR A 51 -2.45 23.15 -1.51
N GLY A 52 -2.13 22.42 -2.58
CA GLY A 52 -0.78 22.33 -3.16
C GLY A 52 -0.11 20.95 -3.11
N ARG A 53 -0.63 19.99 -2.34
CA ARG A 53 -0.16 18.57 -2.33
C ARG A 53 -1.01 17.62 -3.18
N CYS A 54 -1.86 18.17 -4.05
CA CYS A 54 -2.72 17.41 -4.95
C CYS A 54 -1.96 16.48 -5.90
N ILE A 55 -0.65 16.70 -6.14
CA ILE A 55 0.14 15.86 -7.05
C ILE A 55 0.31 14.44 -6.49
N ASP A 56 0.57 14.29 -5.18
CA ASP A 56 0.70 12.99 -4.54
C ASP A 56 -0.63 12.23 -4.58
N ASN A 57 -1.73 12.92 -4.33
CA ASN A 57 -3.07 12.34 -4.45
C ASN A 57 -3.42 11.97 -5.91
N VAL A 58 -3.08 12.80 -6.88
CA VAL A 58 -3.28 12.51 -8.31
C VAL A 58 -2.47 11.29 -8.75
N PHE A 59 -1.25 11.12 -8.25
CA PHE A 59 -0.44 9.95 -8.56
C PHE A 59 -1.09 8.66 -8.06
N ILE A 60 -1.51 8.63 -6.79
CA ILE A 60 -2.14 7.44 -6.22
C ILE A 60 -3.52 7.16 -6.86
N GLU A 61 -4.28 8.19 -7.21
CA GLU A 61 -5.52 8.06 -7.97
C GLU A 61 -5.30 7.45 -9.36
N ARG A 62 -4.26 7.89 -10.07
CA ARG A 62 -3.88 7.30 -11.38
C ARG A 62 -3.48 5.85 -11.23
N LEU A 63 -2.69 5.50 -10.20
CA LEU A 63 -2.31 4.12 -9.92
C LEU A 63 -3.55 3.24 -9.72
N TRP A 64 -4.48 3.66 -8.85
CA TRP A 64 -5.71 2.91 -8.59
C TRP A 64 -6.61 2.80 -9.82
N ARG A 65 -6.64 3.84 -10.66
CA ARG A 65 -7.35 3.78 -11.94
C ARG A 65 -6.75 2.70 -12.84
N SER A 66 -5.44 2.70 -13.08
CA SER A 66 -4.79 1.68 -13.90
C SER A 66 -5.00 0.28 -13.35
N LEU A 67 -4.82 0.05 -12.03
CA LEU A 67 -5.07 -1.26 -11.43
C LEU A 67 -6.51 -1.74 -11.68
N LYS A 68 -7.50 -0.87 -11.48
CA LYS A 68 -8.90 -1.23 -11.66
C LYS A 68 -9.19 -1.60 -13.11
N TYR A 69 -8.76 -0.77 -14.07
CA TYR A 69 -9.07 -0.98 -15.48
C TYR A 69 -8.25 -2.10 -16.13
N GLU A 70 -7.00 -2.29 -15.73
CA GLU A 70 -6.09 -3.24 -16.39
C GLU A 70 -6.09 -4.62 -15.71
N CYS A 71 -6.40 -4.69 -14.41
CA CYS A 71 -6.37 -5.95 -13.66
C CYS A 71 -7.74 -6.36 -13.12
N VAL A 72 -8.45 -5.46 -12.42
CA VAL A 72 -9.64 -5.85 -11.65
C VAL A 72 -10.86 -6.03 -12.54
N TYR A 73 -11.17 -5.09 -13.43
CA TYR A 73 -12.39 -5.10 -14.23
C TYR A 73 -12.35 -6.06 -15.42
N LEU A 74 -11.15 -6.42 -15.90
CA LEU A 74 -10.99 -7.35 -17.02
C LEU A 74 -11.07 -8.83 -16.59
N ARG A 75 -11.14 -9.11 -15.29
CA ARG A 75 -11.04 -10.47 -14.75
C ARG A 75 -12.18 -10.74 -13.78
N THR A 76 -12.87 -11.86 -13.99
CA THR A 76 -13.74 -12.44 -12.98
C THR A 76 -12.89 -13.30 -12.05
N TRP A 77 -13.05 -13.10 -10.73
CA TRP A 77 -12.36 -13.88 -9.71
C TRP A 77 -13.39 -14.74 -8.99
N GLU A 78 -13.15 -16.04 -8.90
CA GLU A 78 -14.06 -16.94 -8.18
C GLU A 78 -13.82 -16.89 -6.67
N THR A 79 -12.60 -16.53 -6.25
CA THR A 79 -12.21 -16.46 -4.84
C THR A 79 -11.35 -15.24 -4.54
N GLU A 80 -11.39 -14.78 -3.29
CA GLU A 80 -10.53 -13.70 -2.79
C GLU A 80 -9.05 -14.02 -2.97
N SER A 81 -8.64 -15.28 -2.76
CA SER A 81 -7.25 -15.70 -2.90
C SER A 81 -6.72 -15.53 -4.32
N GLN A 82 -7.55 -15.83 -5.33
CA GLN A 82 -7.19 -15.59 -6.73
C GLN A 82 -7.07 -14.09 -7.03
N ALA A 83 -8.01 -13.28 -6.54
CA ALA A 83 -7.95 -11.83 -6.70
C ALA A 83 -6.67 -11.24 -6.07
N ARG A 84 -6.32 -11.66 -4.86
CA ARG A 84 -5.10 -11.24 -4.16
C ARG A 84 -3.84 -11.61 -4.93
N ALA A 85 -3.76 -12.82 -5.47
CA ALA A 85 -2.63 -13.26 -6.30
C ALA A 85 -2.57 -12.47 -7.63
N GLY A 86 -3.72 -12.16 -8.23
CA GLY A 86 -3.84 -11.35 -9.44
C GLY A 86 -3.32 -9.93 -9.26
N VAL A 87 -3.82 -9.24 -8.22
CA VAL A 87 -3.37 -7.90 -7.84
C VAL A 87 -1.88 -7.92 -7.49
N GLY A 88 -1.42 -8.94 -6.76
CA GLY A 88 0.00 -9.11 -6.43
C GLY A 88 0.91 -9.12 -7.66
N ARG A 89 0.55 -9.91 -8.68
CA ARG A 89 1.27 -9.97 -9.97
C ARG A 89 1.23 -8.66 -10.77
N TRP A 90 0.18 -7.85 -10.62
CA TRP A 90 0.11 -6.55 -11.29
C TRP A 90 0.99 -5.50 -10.61
N ILE A 91 1.03 -5.49 -9.27
CA ILE A 91 1.81 -4.52 -8.48
C ILE A 91 3.31 -4.83 -8.54
N ILE A 92 3.68 -6.11 -8.46
CA ILE A 92 5.06 -6.59 -8.54
C ILE A 92 5.09 -7.67 -9.62
N PRO A 93 5.47 -7.31 -10.86
CA PRO A 93 5.51 -8.23 -12.00
C PRO A 93 6.45 -9.43 -11.76
#